data_AF-A0A5D6WSX9-F1
#
_entry.id   AF-A0A5D6WSX9-F1
#
_cell.length_a   1.000
_cell.length_b   1.000
_cell.length_c   1.000
_cell.angle_alpha   90.00
_cell.angle_beta   90.00
_cell.angle_gamma   90.00
#
_symmetry.space_group_name_H-M   'P 1'
#
loop_
_entity.id
_entity.type
_entity.pdbx_description
1 polymer ?
#
loop_
_entity_poly.entity_id
_entity_poly.type
_entity_poly.pdbx_seq_one_letter_code
_entity_poly.pdbx_strand_id
1 'polypeptide(L)'
;MLRQLETGGGVREDGAGDSGEETTTITQVMSDGSVLITVYEGDRIVSQSKTHAAHPEDNPTILSTQVDKSGKIGTDENEKLASAETAASMLDLLQSR
;
A
#
# COMPACT_ATOMS: atom_id res chain seq x y z
N MET A 1 50.36 -4.34 1.36
CA MET A 1 49.92 -3.06 0.79
C MET A 1 48.48 -3.23 0.31
N LEU A 2 47.49 -2.69 1.03
CA LEU A 2 46.09 -2.72 0.60
C LEU A 2 45.82 -1.48 -0.26
N ARG A 3 45.28 -1.67 -1.47
CA ARG A 3 44.85 -0.58 -2.36
C ARG A 3 43.54 0.01 -1.80
N GLN A 4 43.57 1.31 -1.51
CA GLN A 4 42.37 2.12 -1.32
C GLN A 4 41.53 2.06 -2.60
N LEU A 5 40.27 1.67 -2.47
CA LEU A 5 39.28 1.85 -3.53
C LEU A 5 38.78 3.29 -3.44
N GLU A 6 38.93 3.98 -4.56
CA GLU A 6 38.64 5.39 -4.75
C GLU A 6 37.14 5.65 -4.60
N THR A 7 36.83 6.69 -3.84
CA THR A 7 35.51 7.30 -3.72
C THR A 7 34.99 7.69 -5.09
N GLY A 8 34.10 6.87 -5.65
CA GLY A 8 33.31 7.19 -6.82
C GLY A 8 32.12 8.07 -6.43
N GLY A 9 32.32 9.38 -6.49
CA GLY A 9 31.27 10.37 -6.38
C GLY A 9 30.25 10.20 -7.51
N GLY A 10 29.02 9.88 -7.12
CA GLY A 10 27.84 10.01 -7.95
C GLY A 10 26.75 10.60 -7.09
N VAL A 11 26.81 11.92 -6.83
CA VAL A 11 25.60 12.67 -6.51
C VAL A 11 24.72 12.53 -7.74
N ARG A 12 23.75 11.62 -7.66
CA ARG A 12 22.57 11.69 -8.50
C ARG A 12 21.76 12.83 -7.91
N GLU A 13 21.91 14.00 -8.50
CA GLU A 13 20.91 15.04 -8.42
C GLU A 13 19.74 14.56 -9.29
N ASP A 14 18.96 13.62 -8.76
CA ASP A 14 17.59 13.45 -9.22
C ASP A 14 16.79 14.63 -8.67
N GLY A 15 16.71 15.68 -9.49
CA GLY A 15 15.56 16.57 -9.47
C GLY A 15 14.31 15.77 -9.78
N ALA A 16 13.82 14.99 -8.82
CA ALA A 16 12.48 14.45 -8.83
C ALA A 16 11.58 15.52 -8.22
N GLY A 17 10.77 16.12 -9.09
CA GLY A 17 9.82 17.14 -8.70
C GLY A 17 8.99 16.69 -7.51
N ASP A 18 8.65 17.67 -6.68
CA ASP A 18 7.52 17.61 -5.76
C ASP A 18 6.27 17.14 -6.55
N SER A 19 5.99 15.85 -6.48
CA SER A 19 4.65 15.31 -6.64
C SER A 19 4.43 14.49 -5.38
N GLY A 20 3.45 14.91 -4.59
CA GLY A 20 3.00 14.17 -3.41
C GLY A 20 2.28 12.90 -3.85
N GLU A 21 2.96 12.02 -4.57
CA GLU A 21 2.40 10.83 -5.16
C GLU A 21 2.20 9.75 -4.09
N GLU A 22 0.92 9.47 -3.81
CA GLU A 22 0.50 8.40 -2.90
C GLU A 22 1.04 7.06 -3.43
N THR A 23 1.98 6.50 -2.70
CA THR A 23 2.55 5.18 -2.98
C THR A 23 1.77 4.14 -2.17
N THR A 24 1.14 3.18 -2.85
CA THR A 24 0.42 2.07 -2.20
C THR A 24 1.14 0.76 -2.45
N THR A 25 1.62 0.11 -1.40
CA THR A 25 2.21 -1.23 -1.46
C THR A 25 1.19 -2.27 -1.01
N ILE A 26 0.86 -3.22 -1.88
CA ILE A 26 -0.01 -4.36 -1.59
C ILE A 26 0.86 -5.61 -1.48
N THR A 27 0.86 -6.25 -0.32
CA THR A 27 1.50 -7.54 -0.08
C THR A 27 0.43 -8.61 0.05
N GLN A 28 0.48 -9.62 -0.81
CA GLN A 28 -0.47 -10.74 -0.82
C GLN A 28 0.28 -12.04 -0.54
N VAL A 29 -0.15 -12.76 0.47
CA VAL A 29 0.34 -14.11 0.78
C VAL A 29 -0.59 -15.12 0.14
N MET A 30 -0.02 -16.05 -0.62
CA MET A 30 -0.74 -17.06 -1.38
C MET A 30 -0.72 -18.43 -0.69
N SER A 31 -1.64 -19.32 -1.05
CA SER A 31 -1.76 -20.68 -0.49
C SER A 31 -0.57 -21.59 -0.81
N ASP A 32 0.13 -21.31 -1.91
CA ASP A 32 1.35 -22.02 -2.35
C ASP A 32 2.61 -21.60 -1.56
N GLY A 33 2.43 -20.73 -0.56
CA GLY A 33 3.49 -20.14 0.24
C GLY A 33 4.28 -19.04 -0.48
N SER A 34 3.89 -18.66 -1.70
CA SER A 34 4.47 -17.52 -2.38
C SER A 34 3.88 -16.21 -1.86
N VAL A 35 4.61 -15.12 -2.07
CA VAL A 35 4.21 -13.76 -1.71
C VAL A 35 4.27 -12.90 -2.95
N LEU A 36 3.18 -12.23 -3.27
CA LEU A 36 3.07 -11.25 -4.35
C LEU A 36 3.07 -9.84 -3.76
N ILE A 37 4.06 -9.04 -4.12
CA ILE A 37 4.17 -7.64 -3.72
C ILE A 37 3.93 -6.78 -4.95
N THR A 38 2.95 -5.89 -4.89
CA THR A 38 2.62 -4.93 -5.95
C THR A 38 2.68 -3.52 -5.38
N VAL A 39 3.51 -2.66 -5.96
CA VAL A 39 3.66 -1.26 -5.59
C VAL A 39 2.98 -0.40 -6.65
N TYR A 40 2.07 0.46 -6.19
CA TYR A 40 1.34 1.44 -6.97
C TYR A 40 1.84 2.84 -6.64
N GLU A 41 1.88 3.69 -7.65
CA GLU A 41 2.02 5.14 -7.55
C GLU A 41 0.73 5.74 -8.13
N GLY A 42 -0.13 6.25 -7.26
CA GLY A 42 -1.52 6.56 -7.62
C GLY A 42 -2.28 5.29 -8.10
N ASP A 43 -2.80 5.33 -9.33
CA ASP A 43 -3.52 4.20 -9.95
C ASP A 43 -2.60 3.27 -10.78
N ARG A 44 -1.29 3.59 -10.85
CA ARG A 44 -0.36 2.90 -11.74
C ARG A 44 0.51 1.91 -10.97
N ILE A 45 0.62 0.67 -11.45
CA ILE A 45 1.63 -0.28 -10.96
C ILE A 45 3.01 0.17 -11.41
N VAL A 46 3.89 0.46 -10.46
CA VAL A 46 5.30 0.85 -10.70
C VAL A 46 6.27 -0.28 -10.42
N SER A 47 5.91 -1.22 -9.55
CA SER A 47 6.72 -2.42 -9.29
C SER A 47 5.83 -3.61 -8.94
N GLN A 48 6.24 -4.79 -9.38
CA GLN A 48 5.60 -6.04 -8.98
C GLN A 48 6.67 -7.13 -8.86
N SER A 49 6.60 -7.91 -7.79
CA SER A 49 7.48 -9.04 -7.57
C SER A 49 6.74 -10.19 -6.91
N LYS A 50 7.07 -11.42 -7.31
CA LYS A 50 6.52 -12.64 -6.72
C LYS A 50 7.66 -13.53 -6.25
N THR A 51 7.58 -14.04 -5.02
CA THR A 51 8.57 -14.99 -4.51
C THR A 51 8.34 -16.39 -5.06
N HIS A 52 9.35 -17.24 -4.94
CA HIS A 52 9.22 -18.66 -5.27
C HIS A 52 8.18 -19.32 -4.35
N ALA A 53 7.31 -20.15 -4.93
CA ALA A 53 6.33 -20.94 -4.18
C ALA A 53 7.01 -22.10 -3.46
N ALA A 54 6.68 -22.30 -2.18
CA ALA A 54 7.14 -23.45 -1.43
C ALA A 54 6.43 -24.74 -1.89
N HIS A 55 5.16 -24.62 -2.26
CA HIS A 55 4.31 -25.70 -2.73
C HIS A 55 3.58 -25.25 -4.00
N PRO A 56 4.24 -25.28 -5.17
CA PRO A 56 3.65 -24.77 -6.40
C PRO A 56 2.34 -25.47 -6.70
N GLU A 57 1.29 -24.68 -6.83
CA GLU A 57 -0.05 -25.11 -7.23
C GLU A 57 -0.45 -24.34 -8.50
N ASP A 58 -1.32 -24.92 -9.32
CA ASP A 58 -1.72 -24.28 -10.59
C ASP A 58 -2.53 -23.00 -10.37
N ASN A 59 -3.29 -22.89 -9.27
CA ASN A 59 -4.21 -21.79 -9.01
C ASN A 59 -4.18 -21.35 -7.53
N PRO A 60 -3.10 -20.70 -7.09
CA PRO A 60 -2.96 -20.28 -5.72
C PRO A 60 -4.02 -19.26 -5.31
N THR A 61 -4.64 -19.51 -4.15
CA THR A 61 -5.62 -18.61 -3.54
C THR A 61 -4.90 -17.61 -2.63
N ILE A 62 -5.39 -16.38 -2.58
CA ILE A 62 -4.86 -15.37 -1.66
C ILE A 62 -5.34 -15.71 -0.24
N LEU A 63 -4.39 -15.99 0.66
CA LEU A 63 -4.67 -16.24 2.07
C LEU A 63 -4.74 -14.96 2.90
N SER A 64 -3.91 -13.98 2.57
CA SER A 64 -3.85 -12.71 3.29
C SER A 64 -3.46 -11.57 2.36
N THR A 65 -4.01 -10.38 2.61
CA THR A 65 -3.67 -9.16 1.91
C THR A 65 -3.39 -8.08 2.93
N GLN A 66 -2.23 -7.44 2.81
CA GLN A 66 -1.83 -6.27 3.58
C GLN A 66 -1.63 -5.10 2.61
N VAL A 67 -2.21 -3.95 2.95
CA VAL A 67 -2.09 -2.72 2.16
C VAL A 67 -1.39 -1.68 3.03
N ASP A 68 -0.30 -1.14 2.52
CA ASP A 68 0.46 -0.05 3.13
C ASP A 68 0.41 1.16 2.19
N LYS A 69 0.00 2.31 2.71
CA LYS A 69 -0.07 3.55 1.95
C LYS A 69 0.93 4.53 2.55
N SER A 70 1.78 5.10 1.69
CA SER A 70 2.79 6.08 2.08
C SER A 70 2.72 7.28 1.13
N GLY A 71 2.68 8.48 1.70
CA GLY A 71 2.46 9.73 0.98
C GLY A 71 2.07 10.85 1.94
N LYS A 72 2.11 12.11 1.49
CA LYS A 72 1.59 13.22 2.32
C LYS A 72 0.10 12.95 2.56
N ILE A 73 -0.28 12.71 3.81
CA ILE A 73 -1.68 12.72 4.26
C ILE A 73 -2.24 14.10 3.91
N GLY A 74 -2.90 14.18 2.76
CA GLY A 74 -3.91 15.18 2.50
C GLY A 74 -5.06 14.88 3.45
N THR A 75 -5.44 15.88 4.22
CA THR A 75 -6.53 15.87 5.19
C THR A 75 -7.88 15.56 4.52
N ASP A 76 -8.17 14.32 4.18
CA ASP A 76 -9.47 13.93 3.57
C ASP A 76 -10.09 12.68 4.18
N GLU A 77 -9.59 12.21 5.33
CA GLU A 77 -10.17 11.06 6.05
C GLU A 77 -11.17 11.45 7.16
N ASN A 78 -11.71 12.67 7.17
CA ASN A 78 -12.67 13.11 8.19
C ASN A 78 -14.12 13.30 7.71
N GLU A 79 -14.43 13.15 6.41
CA GLU A 79 -15.80 13.42 5.93
C GLU A 79 -16.71 12.18 5.86
N LYS A 80 -16.17 10.96 6.06
CA LYS A 80 -16.99 9.74 5.97
C LYS A 80 -17.59 9.26 7.30
N LEU A 81 -17.24 9.88 8.43
CA LEU A 81 -17.78 9.52 9.75
C LEU A 81 -19.01 10.36 10.16
N ALA A 82 -19.26 11.51 9.53
CA ALA A 82 -20.37 12.39 9.89
C ALA A 82 -21.77 11.88 9.45
N SER A 83 -21.85 10.91 8.55
CA SER A 83 -23.15 10.40 8.04
C SER A 83 -23.73 9.24 8.87
N ALA A 84 -22.94 8.61 9.74
CA ALA A 84 -23.40 7.48 10.55
C ALA A 84 -24.12 7.90 11.84
N GLU A 85 -23.77 9.06 12.42
CA GLU A 85 -24.34 9.52 13.70
C GLU A 85 -25.78 10.05 13.57
N THR A 86 -26.14 10.58 12.40
CA THR A 86 -27.49 11.11 12.16
C THR A 86 -28.54 10.01 12.00
N ALA A 87 -28.15 8.82 11.52
CA ALA A 87 -29.06 7.68 11.36
C ALA A 87 -29.41 7.02 12.70
N ALA A 88 -28.44 6.94 13.63
CA ALA A 88 -28.68 6.39 14.96
C ALA A 88 -29.67 7.24 15.78
N SER A 89 -29.64 8.57 15.61
CA SER A 89 -30.52 9.49 16.34
C SER A 89 -31.98 9.49 15.85
N MET A 90 -32.24 9.11 14.59
CA MET A 90 -33.61 9.00 14.08
C MET A 90 -34.31 7.71 14.53
N LEU A 91 -33.58 6.61 14.71
CA LEU A 91 -34.18 5.32 15.08
C LEU A 91 -34.75 5.33 16.52
N ASP A 92 -34.07 6.00 17.45
CA ASP A 92 -34.49 6.10 18.85
C ASP A 92 -35.79 6.92 19.03
N LEU A 93 -36.00 7.92 18.16
CA LEU A 93 -37.23 8.73 18.15
C LEU A 93 -38.44 7.98 17.58
N LEU A 94 -38.22 7.01 16.69
CA LEU A 94 -39.28 6.18 16.08
C LEU A 94 -39.72 5.01 16.98
N GLN A 95 -38.91 4.63 17.96
CA GLN A 95 -39.20 3.53 18.90
C GLN A 95 -39.88 3.98 20.19
N SER A 96 -39.99 5.29 20.45
CA SER A 96 -40.59 5.85 21.67
C SER A 96 -42.05 6.31 21.50
N ARG A 97 -42.88 5.59 20.72
CA ARG A 97 -44.32 5.87 20.63
C ARG A 97 -45.19 4.69 21.03
#